data_AF-A0A3B8RTU2-F1
#
_entry.id   AF-A0A3B8RTU2-F1
#
_cell.length_a   1.000
_cell.length_b   1.000
_cell.length_c   1.000
_cell.angle_alpha   90.00
_cell.angle_beta   90.00
_cell.angle_gamma   90.00
#
_symmetry.space_group_name_H-M   'P 1'
#
loop_
_entity.id
_entity.type
_entity.pdbx_description
1 polymer ?
#
loop_
_entity_poly.entity_id
_entity_poly.type
_entity_poly.pdbx_seq_one_letter_code
_entity_poly.pdbx_strand_id
1 'polypeptide(L)' 'ALKENGLLAKPTHGDIIRFAPPLVINGEELKFAVDTIIKVIMNFK' A
#
# COMPACT_ATOMS: atom_id res chain seq x y z
N ALA A 1 10.62 0.07 1.64
CA ALA A 1 9.54 0.74 2.38
C ALA A 1 8.19 0.00 2.31
N LEU A 2 7.37 0.08 1.24
CA LEU A 2 6.02 -0.56 1.23
C LEU A 2 6.06 -2.08 1.40
N LYS A 3 6.92 -2.77 0.63
CA LYS A 3 7.12 -4.23 0.71
C LYS A 3 7.51 -4.72 2.11
N GLU A 4 8.35 -3.96 2.81
CA GLU A 4 8.84 -4.30 4.17
C GLU A 4 7.77 -4.11 5.24
N ASN A 5 6.76 -3.27 4.96
CA ASN A 5 5.60 -3.10 5.83
C ASN A 5 4.43 -4.04 5.43
N GLY A 6 4.71 -5.09 4.64
CA GLY A 6 3.73 -6.12 4.28
C GLY A 6 2.81 -5.75 3.13
N LEU A 7 3.07 -4.66 2.41
CA LEU A 7 2.19 -4.19 1.33
C LEU A 7 2.88 -4.32 -0.04
N LEU A 8 2.35 -5.21 -0.87
CA LEU A 8 2.83 -5.44 -2.23
C LEU A 8 2.13 -4.49 -3.20
N ALA A 9 2.91 -3.69 -3.91
CA ALA A 9 2.43 -2.81 -4.96
C ALA A 9 3.39 -2.85 -6.16
N LYS A 10 2.85 -2.63 -7.36
CA LYS A 10 3.65 -2.58 -8.59
C LYS A 10 3.75 -1.13 -9.08
N PRO A 11 4.95 -0.62 -9.37
CA PRO A 11 5.09 0.66 -10.05
C PRO A 11 4.67 0.53 -11.52
N THR A 12 4.07 1.59 -12.04
CA THR A 12 3.70 1.74 -13.45
C THR A 12 4.09 3.12 -13.94
N HIS A 13 4.45 3.21 -15.22
CA HIS A 13 4.87 4.47 -15.85
C HIS A 13 5.96 5.24 -15.10
N GLY A 14 6.84 4.53 -14.36
CA GLY A 14 7.91 5.15 -13.54
C GLY A 14 7.44 5.78 -12.23
N ASP A 15 6.30 6.48 -12.27
CA ASP A 15 5.92 7.43 -11.22
C ASP A 15 4.60 7.07 -10.50
N ILE A 16 3.90 6.02 -10.94
CA ILE A 16 2.59 5.64 -10.40
C ILE A 16 2.67 4.32 -9.65
N ILE A 17 2.31 4.33 -8.36
CA ILE A 17 2.16 3.10 -7.56
C ILE A 17 0.72 2.62 -7.65
N ARG A 18 0.49 1.41 -8.17
CA ARG A 18 -0.86 0.82 -8.24
C ARG A 18 -1.13 -0.09 -7.04
N PHE A 19 -2.23 0.20 -6.35
CA PHE A 19 -2.81 -0.67 -5.32
C PHE A 19 -4.07 -1.32 -5.87
N ALA A 20 -4.05 -2.65 -6.03
CA ALA A 20 -5.18 -3.43 -6.53
C ALA A 20 -5.41 -4.61 -5.58
N PRO A 21 -6.08 -4.39 -4.43
CA PRO A 21 -6.40 -5.46 -3.51
C PRO A 21 -7.45 -6.41 -4.13
N PRO A 22 -7.50 -7.68 -3.68
CA PRO A 22 -8.57 -8.60 -4.04
C PRO A 22 -9.94 -8.06 -3.60
N LEU A 23 -11.00 -8.39 -4.36
CA LEU A 23 -12.38 -7.99 -4.01
C LEU A 23 -12.93 -8.65 -2.73
N VAL A 24 -12.19 -9.63 -2.20
CA VAL A 24 -12.53 -10.35 -0.96
C VAL A 24 -11.98 -9.68 0.30
N ILE A 25 -11.24 -8.57 0.17
CA ILE A 25 -10.66 -7.85 1.30
C ILE A 25 -11.74 -7.33 2.25
N ASN A 26 -11.54 -7.48 3.55
CA ASN A 26 -12.46 -6.99 4.57
C ASN A 26 -12.12 -5.54 5.02
N GLY A 27 -13.00 -4.92 5.80
CA GLY A 27 -12.84 -3.53 6.24
C GLY A 27 -11.62 -3.30 7.13
N GLU A 28 -11.23 -4.28 7.94
CA GLU A 28 -10.06 -4.18 8.84
C GLU A 28 -8.76 -4.28 8.04
N GLU A 29 -8.68 -5.20 7.09
CA GLU A 29 -7.56 -5.35 6.17
C GLU A 29 -7.39 -4.10 5.30
N LEU A 30 -8.49 -3.52 4.81
CA LEU A 30 -8.47 -2.27 4.06
C LEU A 30 -7.91 -1.12 4.92
N LYS A 31 -8.38 -1.00 6.16
CA LYS A 31 -7.90 0.02 7.10
C LYS A 31 -6.41 -0.15 7.39
N PHE A 32 -5.98 -1.39 7.67
CA PHE A 32 -4.56 -1.71 7.87
C PHE A 32 -3.69 -1.34 6.66
N ALA A 33 -4.17 -1.62 5.44
CA ALA A 33 -3.46 -1.27 4.22
C ALA A 33 -3.33 0.26 4.06
N VAL A 34 -4.41 1.02 4.29
CA VAL A 34 -4.40 2.48 4.22
C VAL A 34 -3.47 3.10 5.27
N ASP A 35 -3.56 2.66 6.53
CA ASP A 35 -2.72 3.15 7.62
C ASP A 35 -1.23 2.89 7.33
N THR A 36 -0.93 1.72 6.76
CA THR A 36 0.43 1.37 6.33
C THR A 36 0.93 2.25 5.20
N ILE A 37 0.10 2.53 4.18
CA ILE A 37 0.45 3.42 3.06
C ILE A 37 0.79 4.82 3.60
N ILE A 38 -0.07 5.38 4.46
CA ILE A 38 0.13 6.70 5.06
C ILE A 38 1.44 6.73 5.86
N LYS A 39 1.66 5.73 6.73
CA LYS A 39 2.89 5.62 7.52
C LYS A 39 4.14 5.61 6.65
N VAL A 40 4.12 4.86 5.55
CA VAL A 40 5.27 4.77 4.65
C VAL A 40 5.51 6.08 3.93
N ILE A 41 4.47 6.73 3.41
CA ILE A 41 4.60 8.02 2.70
C ILE A 41 5.11 9.10 3.64
N MET A 42 4.57 9.20 4.86
CA MET A 42 4.94 10.24 5.83
C MET A 42 6.36 10.08 6.39
N ASN A 43 6.90 8.86 6.39
CA ASN A 43 8.26 8.58 6.84
C ASN A 43 9.25 8.37 5.67
N PHE A 44 8.82 8.59 4.43
CA PHE A 44 9.67 8.46 3.26
C PHE A 44 10.62 9.66 3.19
N LYS A 45 11.93 9.41 3.28
CA LYS A 45 12.99 10.40 3.07
C LYS A 45 13.61 10.21 1.70
#